data_AF-A0A1J3FFY2-F1
#
_entry.id   AF-A0A1J3FFY2-F1
#
_cell.length_a   1.000
_cell.length_b   1.000
_cell.length_c   1.000
_cell.angle_alpha   90.00
_cell.angle_beta   90.00
_cell.angle_gamma   90.00
#
_symmetry.space_group_name_H-M   'P 1'
#
loop_
_entity.id
_entity.type
_entity.pdbx_description
1 polymer ?
#
loop_
_entity_poly.entity_id
_entity_poly.type
_entity_poly.pdbx_seq_one_letter_code
_entity_poly.pdbx_strand_id
1 'polypeptide(L)'
;VMWRNILGQAMYQFIIIWILQAKGKWMFGLVGSDSTLMLNTLIFNCFVFCQVFNEISSREMEEIDVFKGILDNYVFVVVIGATVF
;
A
#
# COMPACT_ATOMS: atom_id res chain seq x y z
N VAL A 1 18.38 9.77 7.98
CA VAL A 1 17.63 8.55 8.36
C VAL A 1 16.20 8.59 7.83
N MET A 2 15.36 9.55 8.24
CA MET A 2 13.99 9.75 7.72
C MET A 2 13.88 9.81 6.18
N TRP A 3 14.76 10.56 5.52
CA TRP A 3 14.71 10.75 4.07
C TRP A 3 14.88 9.44 3.27
N ARG A 4 15.63 8.45 3.81
CA ARG A 4 15.79 7.13 3.18
C ARG A 4 14.48 6.33 3.22
N ASN A 5 13.72 6.46 4.30
CA ASN A 5 12.43 5.78 4.45
C ASN A 5 11.38 6.40 3.52
N ILE A 6 11.35 7.74 3.45
CA ILE A 6 10.48 8.48 2.52
C ILE A 6 10.80 8.13 1.06
N LEU A 7 12.10 8.12 0.70
CA LEU A 7 12.53 7.74 -0.64
C LEU A 7 12.19 6.27 -0.96
N GLY A 8 12.40 5.36 0.00
CA GLY A 8 12.07 3.94 -0.14
C GLY A 8 10.58 3.70 -0.35
N GLN A 9 9.73 4.32 0.47
CA GLN A 9 8.28 4.25 0.36
C GLN A 9 7.76 4.88 -0.94
N ALA A 10 8.28 6.04 -1.34
CA ALA A 10 7.93 6.67 -2.60
C ALA A 10 8.30 5.79 -3.81
N MET A 11 9.49 5.18 -3.80
CA MET A 11 9.93 4.25 -4.84
C MET A 11 9.10 2.97 -4.85
N TYR A 12 8.78 2.40 -3.68
CA TYR A 12 7.93 1.22 -3.54
C TYR A 12 6.54 1.46 -4.15
N GLN A 13 5.89 2.54 -3.75
CA GLN A 13 4.56 2.90 -4.24
C GLN A 13 4.58 3.18 -5.75
N PHE A 14 5.61 3.88 -6.24
CA PHE A 14 5.76 4.15 -7.68
C PHE A 14 5.91 2.86 -8.49
N ILE A 15 6.76 1.93 -8.05
CA ILE A 15 7.00 0.65 -8.74
C ILE A 15 5.71 -0.18 -8.80
N ILE A 16 4.96 -0.29 -7.69
CA ILE A 16 3.72 -1.06 -7.65
C ILE A 16 2.66 -0.48 -8.59
N ILE A 17 2.42 0.83 -8.53
CA ILE A 17 1.43 1.49 -9.39
C ILE A 17 1.84 1.38 -10.86
N TRP A 18 3.13 1.56 -11.15
CA TRP A 18 3.64 1.46 -12.51
C TRP A 18 3.47 0.05 -13.08
N ILE A 19 3.77 -1.00 -12.31
CA ILE A 19 3.54 -2.40 -12.72
C ILE A 19 2.05 -2.66 -12.93
N LEU A 20 1.18 -2.19 -12.04
CA LEU A 20 -0.28 -2.36 -12.16
C LEU A 20 -0.84 -1.62 -13.38
N GLN A 21 -0.37 -0.42 -13.69
CA GLN A 21 -0.78 0.30 -14.90
C GLN A 21 -0.25 -0.36 -16.18
N ALA A 22 1.02 -0.80 -16.18
CA ALA A 22 1.66 -1.36 -17.35
C ALA A 22 1.18 -2.78 -17.68
N LYS A 23 1.02 -3.63 -16.67
CA LYS A 23 0.71 -5.06 -16.82
C LYS A 23 -0.61 -5.50 -16.19
N GLY A 24 -1.30 -4.66 -15.43
CA GLY A 24 -2.52 -5.09 -14.73
C GLY A 24 -3.63 -5.57 -15.67
N LYS A 25 -3.76 -5.00 -16.87
CA LYS A 25 -4.75 -5.49 -17.86
C LYS A 25 -4.48 -6.94 -18.28
N TRP A 26 -3.21 -7.28 -18.49
CA TRP A 26 -2.79 -8.63 -18.89
C TRP A 26 -2.78 -9.60 -17.71
N MET A 27 -2.28 -9.16 -16.56
CA MET A 27 -2.16 -9.95 -15.33
C MET A 27 -3.51 -10.36 -14.75
N PHE A 28 -4.53 -9.48 -14.83
CA PHE A 28 -5.89 -9.78 -14.37
C PHE A 28 -6.81 -10.29 -15.49
N GLY A 29 -6.29 -10.51 -16.71
CA GLY A 29 -7.07 -11.07 -17.82
C GLY A 29 -8.31 -10.25 -18.20
N LEU A 30 -8.23 -8.92 -18.07
CA LEU A 30 -9.38 -8.04 -18.24
C LEU A 30 -9.65 -7.80 -19.73
N VAL A 31 -10.51 -8.63 -20.33
CA VAL A 31 -10.97 -8.50 -21.72
C VAL A 31 -12.40 -7.95 -21.71
N GLY A 32 -12.58 -6.66 -22.02
CA GLY A 32 -13.89 -6.02 -22.09
C GLY A 32 -13.85 -4.48 -21.96
N SER A 33 -14.97 -3.79 -22.26
CA SER A 33 -15.11 -2.33 -22.14
C SER A 33 -14.89 -1.82 -20.71
N ASP A 34 -15.25 -2.62 -19.70
CA ASP A 34 -15.12 -2.28 -18.27
C ASP A 34 -13.75 -2.59 -17.68
N SER A 35 -12.83 -3.15 -18.48
CA SER A 35 -11.47 -3.50 -18.06
C SER A 35 -10.71 -2.32 -17.46
N THR A 36 -10.90 -1.12 -18.01
CA THR A 36 -10.23 0.10 -17.52
C THR A 36 -10.79 0.53 -16.16
N LEU A 37 -12.09 0.37 -15.93
CA LEU A 37 -12.74 0.74 -14.67
C LEU A 37 -12.32 -0.23 -13.57
N MET A 38 -12.33 -1.54 -13.85
CA MET A 38 -11.87 -2.57 -12.91
C MET A 38 -10.37 -2.42 -12.58
N LEU A 39 -9.53 -2.09 -13.57
CA LEU A 39 -8.12 -1.81 -13.37
C LEU A 39 -7.90 -0.60 -12.44
N ASN A 40 -8.64 0.49 -12.65
CA ASN A 40 -8.54 1.68 -11.80
C ASN A 40 -8.96 1.38 -10.35
N THR A 41 -10.01 0.59 -10.14
CA THR A 41 -10.42 0.16 -8.79
C THR A 41 -9.34 -0.70 -8.13
N LEU A 42 -8.70 -1.60 -8.87
CA LEU A 42 -7.57 -2.40 -8.38
C LEU A 42 -6.37 -1.53 -8.01
N ILE A 43 -6.00 -0.57 -8.87
CA ILE A 43 -4.93 0.38 -8.60
C ILE A 43 -5.22 1.18 -7.34
N PHE A 44 -6.47 1.64 -7.17
CA PHE A 44 -6.89 2.38 -5.97
C PHE A 44 -6.77 1.51 -4.71
N ASN A 45 -7.27 0.27 -4.73
CA ASN A 45 -7.14 -0.64 -3.59
C ASN A 45 -5.66 -0.91 -3.25
N CYS A 46 -4.83 -1.20 -4.25
CA CYS A 46 -3.40 -1.39 -4.02
C CYS A 46 -2.72 -0.13 -3.48
N PHE A 47 -3.11 1.07 -3.92
CA PHE A 47 -2.63 2.33 -3.37
C PHE A 47 -2.98 2.47 -1.89
N VAL A 48 -4.23 2.16 -1.51
CA VAL A 48 -4.67 2.18 -0.10
C VAL A 48 -3.85 1.20 0.74
N PHE A 49 -3.62 -0.02 0.26
CA PHE A 49 -2.73 -0.96 0.95
C PHE A 49 -1.30 -0.43 1.10
N CYS A 50 -0.74 0.22 0.07
CA CYS A 50 0.58 0.85 0.19
C CYS A 50 0.60 1.93 1.28
N GLN A 51 -0.49 2.70 1.47
CA GLN A 51 -0.59 3.68 2.55
C GLN A 51 -0.61 3.01 3.92
N VAL A 52 -1.33 1.90 4.08
CA VAL A 52 -1.33 1.12 5.34
C VAL A 52 0.09 0.64 5.68
N PHE A 53 0.84 0.14 4.69
CA PHE A 53 2.23 -0.26 4.91
C PHE A 53 3.14 0.93 5.26
N ASN A 54 2.93 2.09 4.64
CA ASN A 54 3.66 3.30 4.98
C ASN A 54 3.38 3.74 6.42
N GLU A 55 2.13 3.68 6.87
CA GLU A 55 1.73 4.00 8.24
C GLU A 55 2.41 3.06 9.26
N ILE A 56 2.45 1.76 8.97
CA ILE A 56 3.18 0.76 9.77
C ILE A 56 4.67 1.03 9.80
N SER A 57 5.33 1.24 8.65
CA SER A 57 6.76 1.55 8.58
C SER A 57 7.13 2.92 9.17
N SER A 58 6.18 3.82 9.33
CA SER A 58 6.40 5.14 9.95
C SER A 58 6.38 5.10 11.47
N ARG A 59 5.77 4.06 12.06
CA ARG A 59 5.58 3.91 13.52
C ARG A 59 6.90 3.71 14.25
N GLU A 60 7.79 2.87 13.72
CA GLU A 60 9.10 2.54 14.29
C GLU A 60 10.11 2.55 13.14
N MET A 61 10.91 3.62 13.03
CA MET A 61 11.84 3.83 11.91
C MET A 61 13.20 3.12 12.09
N GLU A 62 13.47 2.54 13.26
CA GLU A 62 14.77 1.99 13.64
C GLU A 62 14.75 0.48 13.97
N GLU A 63 13.61 -0.09 14.40
CA GLU A 63 13.46 -1.53 14.66
C GLU A 63 12.86 -2.31 13.48
N ILE A 64 13.42 -3.48 13.18
CA ILE A 64 12.93 -4.42 12.15
C ILE A 64 11.61 -5.09 12.61
N ASP A 65 11.35 -5.09 13.91
CA ASP A 65 10.19 -5.71 14.57
C ASP A 65 8.98 -4.76 14.72
N VAL A 66 8.56 -4.10 13.63
CA VAL A 66 7.36 -3.23 13.57
C VAL A 66 6.05 -3.94 14.00
N PHE A 67 6.06 -5.27 14.11
CA PHE A 67 4.93 -6.07 14.56
C PHE A 67 4.85 -6.23 16.09
N LYS A 68 5.94 -5.97 16.83
CA LYS A 68 5.99 -6.18 18.27
C LYS A 68 5.25 -5.05 18.98
N GLY A 69 4.14 -5.37 19.64
CA GLY A 69 3.28 -4.37 20.31
C GLY A 69 2.33 -3.63 19.37
N ILE A 70 2.12 -4.12 18.14
CA ILE A 70 1.22 -3.43 17.19
C ILE A 70 -0.22 -3.37 17.70
N LEU A 71 -0.66 -4.44 18.37
CA LEU A 71 -2.00 -4.63 18.95
C LEU A 71 -2.21 -3.94 20.30
N ASP A 72 -1.14 -3.46 20.94
CA ASP A 72 -1.23 -2.80 22.26
C ASP A 72 -1.69 -1.34 22.14
N ASN A 73 -1.48 -0.73 20.96
CA ASN A 73 -1.98 0.61 20.66
C ASN A 73 -3.33 0.55 19.91
N TYR A 74 -4.43 0.65 20.66
CA TYR A 74 -5.79 0.57 20.13
C TYR A 74 -6.08 1.60 19.05
N VAL A 75 -5.53 2.82 19.16
CA VAL A 75 -5.70 3.89 18.16
C VAL A 75 -5.10 3.48 16.82
N PHE A 76 -3.92 2.85 16.85
CA PHE A 76 -3.23 2.41 15.64
C PHE A 76 -3.98 1.27 14.93
N VAL A 77 -4.53 0.31 15.69
CA VAL A 77 -5.37 -0.78 15.14
C VAL A 77 -6.66 -0.22 14.54
N VAL A 78 -7.27 0.78 15.17
CA VAL A 78 -8.48 1.44 14.66
C VAL A 78 -8.20 2.18 13.36
N VAL A 79 -7.08 2.90 13.25
CA VAL A 79 -6.75 3.62 12.00
C VAL A 79 -6.49 2.64 10.87
N ILE A 80 -5.67 1.59 11.08
CA ILE A 80 -5.46 0.53 10.08
C ILE A 80 -6.79 -0.15 9.69
N GLY A 81 -7.62 -0.47 10.68
CA GLY A 81 -8.94 -1.05 10.44
C GLY A 81 -9.81 -0.15 9.56
N ALA A 82 -9.79 1.16 9.81
CA ALA A 82 -10.55 2.15 9.04
C ALA A 82 -9.98 2.42 7.64
N THR A 83 -8.67 2.24 7.41
CA THR A 83 -8.10 2.35 6.06
C THR A 83 -8.35 1.12 5.21
N VAL A 84 -8.52 -0.05 5.81
CA VAL A 84 -8.75 -1.32 5.10
C VAL A 84 -10.25 -1.57 4.80
N PHE A 85 -11.15 -0.98 5.58
CA PHE A 85 -12.60 -1.15 5.48
C PHE A 85 -13.26 -0.06 4.61
#